data_AF-A0A356SF67-F1
#
_entry.id   AF-A0A356SF67-F1
#
_cell.length_a   1.000
_cell.length_b   1.000
_cell.length_c   1.000
_cell.angle_alpha   90.00
_cell.angle_beta   90.00
_cell.angle_gamma   90.00
#
_symmetry.space_group_name_H-M   'P 1'
#
loop_
_entity.id
_entity.type
_entity.pdbx_description
1 polymer ?
#
loop_
_entity_poly.entity_id
_entity_poly.type
_entity_poly.pdbx_seq_one_letter_code
_entity_poly.pdbx_strand_id
1 'polypeptide(L)'
;MNPKAIHNRITEMTGVDYPIFQAPMGWIARAQLASAVSNSGAMGIIETSSGEFDAIKGEVAKMHDLTDKPFGMNVALAFVKGTNVIDFVIEQGIKFVTTSSGSPNLCTRQFQEAGIKVFHVVPTLDMALKALDAGVDGLVVEGGEGGGFKNPQPVATMVLLPLIRERTEVPIIAAGGICDGATMAAAFAMGAEGVQLGTAMLSCTDSPVHPNWKNAIYQGKETDTVFLNQQGRPALRAMRTERTGELELLGQFQPFEHMANILDLYFGGDLEAAIPLTGQVMGRIHEARSAADIVTSTMTGFYQSLSRLDASYGQ
;
A
#
# COMPACT_ATOMS: atom_id res chain seq x y z
N MET A 1 16.50 -14.81 14.77
CA MET A 1 17.48 -14.62 13.67
C MET A 1 16.78 -13.84 12.58
N ASN A 2 17.45 -12.86 11.98
CA ASN A 2 16.86 -12.08 10.89
C ASN A 2 16.72 -12.97 9.65
N PRO A 3 15.59 -12.91 8.90
CA PRO A 3 15.41 -13.67 7.68
C PRO A 3 16.46 -13.30 6.62
N LYS A 4 16.76 -14.25 5.73
CA LYS A 4 17.64 -14.00 4.58
C LYS A 4 17.07 -12.88 3.71
N ALA A 5 17.91 -11.96 3.25
CA ALA A 5 17.53 -10.94 2.27
C ALA A 5 17.19 -11.57 0.92
N ILE A 6 16.33 -10.92 0.14
CA ILE A 6 16.04 -11.29 -1.25
C ILE A 6 16.85 -10.38 -2.17
N HIS A 7 17.47 -10.94 -3.20
CA HIS A 7 18.14 -10.18 -4.25
C HIS A 7 17.34 -10.32 -5.55
N ASN A 8 16.65 -9.25 -5.92
CA ASN A 8 15.92 -9.10 -7.18
C ASN A 8 15.90 -7.63 -7.64
N ARG A 9 15.26 -7.38 -8.79
CA ARG A 9 15.21 -6.05 -9.41
C ARG A 9 14.61 -4.98 -8.49
N ILE A 10 13.60 -5.33 -7.68
CA ILE A 10 12.97 -4.40 -6.74
C ILE A 10 13.95 -4.03 -5.63
N THR A 11 14.59 -5.00 -5.00
CA THR A 11 15.59 -4.73 -3.94
C THR A 11 16.80 -3.97 -4.48
N GLU A 12 17.21 -4.22 -5.73
CA GLU A 12 18.29 -3.48 -6.39
C GLU A 12 17.91 -2.02 -6.68
N MET A 13 16.70 -1.78 -7.18
CA MET A 13 16.21 -0.44 -7.49
C MET A 13 15.96 0.42 -6.25
N THR A 14 15.59 -0.20 -5.14
CA THR A 14 15.10 0.49 -3.94
C THR A 14 16.08 0.45 -2.77
N GLY A 15 17.04 -0.48 -2.77
CA GLY A 15 18.04 -0.65 -1.73
C GLY A 15 17.55 -1.35 -0.46
N VAL A 16 16.32 -1.89 -0.45
CA VAL A 16 15.77 -2.62 0.71
C VAL A 16 16.22 -4.08 0.72
N ASP A 17 16.36 -4.65 1.92
CA ASP A 17 16.73 -6.07 2.10
C ASP A 17 15.54 -7.00 1.83
N TYR A 18 14.33 -6.54 2.15
CA TYR A 18 13.08 -7.28 2.04
C TYR A 18 12.13 -6.52 1.11
N PRO A 19 11.66 -7.13 0.00
CA PRO A 19 10.77 -6.47 -0.97
C PRO A 19 9.32 -6.41 -0.46
N ILE A 20 9.17 -5.87 0.74
CA ILE A 20 7.93 -5.63 1.46
C ILE A 20 7.78 -4.12 1.56
N PHE A 21 6.63 -3.60 1.17
CA PHE A 21 6.34 -2.18 1.11
C PHE A 21 5.14 -1.89 2.02
N GLN A 22 5.23 -0.85 2.83
CA GLN A 22 4.06 -0.37 3.57
C GLN A 22 3.22 0.52 2.64
N ALA A 23 1.91 0.24 2.56
CA ALA A 23 1.02 0.98 1.65
C ALA A 23 0.87 2.45 2.09
N PRO A 24 1.01 3.44 1.20
CA PRO A 24 0.86 4.85 1.57
C PRO A 24 -0.59 5.16 1.96
N MET A 25 -0.79 5.57 3.21
CA MET A 25 -2.10 5.84 3.81
C MET A 25 -2.10 7.29 4.32
N GLY A 26 -2.99 8.14 3.80
CA GLY A 26 -3.01 9.58 4.12
C GLY A 26 -3.10 9.81 5.63
N TRP A 27 -2.38 10.83 6.15
CA TRP A 27 -2.17 11.13 7.57
C TRP A 27 -1.50 10.03 8.43
N ILE A 28 -1.60 8.75 8.05
CA ILE A 28 -1.14 7.59 8.83
C ILE A 28 0.30 7.24 8.50
N ALA A 29 0.63 7.17 7.21
CA ALA A 29 1.92 6.78 6.68
C ALA A 29 2.91 7.95 6.72
N ARG A 30 3.25 8.38 7.94
CA ARG A 30 4.19 9.45 8.25
C ARG A 30 5.43 8.89 8.96
N ALA A 31 6.31 9.74 9.49
CA ALA A 31 7.65 9.34 9.91
C ALA A 31 7.63 8.20 10.94
N GLN A 32 6.67 8.19 11.87
CA GLN A 32 6.54 7.13 12.87
C GLN A 32 6.39 5.73 12.25
N LEU A 33 5.41 5.53 11.37
CA LEU A 33 5.17 4.23 10.74
C LEU A 33 6.24 3.91 9.68
N ALA A 34 6.56 4.89 8.83
CA ALA A 34 7.49 4.68 7.72
C ALA A 34 8.91 4.38 8.20
N SER A 35 9.39 5.03 9.26
CA SER A 35 10.72 4.73 9.83
C SER A 35 10.77 3.35 10.47
N ALA A 36 9.72 2.93 11.19
CA ALA A 36 9.65 1.59 11.78
C ALA A 36 9.74 0.49 10.70
N VAL A 37 9.04 0.68 9.58
CA VAL A 37 9.11 -0.23 8.43
C VAL A 37 10.50 -0.19 7.78
N SER A 38 11.05 0.99 7.54
CA SER A 38 12.38 1.15 6.92
C SER A 38 13.49 0.51 7.76
N ASN A 39 13.44 0.72 9.08
CA ASN A 39 14.39 0.13 10.04
C ASN A 39 14.30 -1.39 10.14
N SER A 40 13.17 -2.00 9.73
CA SER A 40 13.05 -3.46 9.62
C SER A 40 13.68 -4.05 8.35
N GLY A 41 14.23 -3.23 7.45
CA GLY A 41 14.79 -3.66 6.16
C GLY A 41 13.77 -3.73 5.02
N ALA A 42 12.55 -3.27 5.25
CA ALA A 42 11.47 -3.13 4.28
C ALA A 42 11.37 -1.67 3.78
N MET A 43 10.45 -1.36 2.86
CA MET A 43 10.24 0.00 2.36
C MET A 43 9.12 0.72 3.12
N GLY A 44 9.46 1.71 3.94
CA GLY A 44 8.49 2.70 4.42
C GLY A 44 8.16 3.71 3.32
N ILE A 45 6.88 4.12 3.20
CA ILE A 45 6.45 5.09 2.18
C ILE A 45 5.70 6.23 2.86
N ILE A 46 6.24 7.45 2.77
CA ILE A 46 5.58 8.65 3.26
C ILE A 46 4.44 9.06 2.31
N GLU A 47 3.29 9.39 2.89
CA GLU A 47 2.12 9.88 2.14
C GLU A 47 2.24 11.35 1.71
N THR A 48 1.62 11.68 0.57
CA THR A 48 1.32 13.08 0.19
C THR A 48 -0.18 13.33 -0.01
N SER A 49 -1.01 12.32 0.23
CA SER A 49 -2.44 12.33 -0.10
C SER A 49 -3.27 13.18 0.84
N SER A 50 -2.75 13.54 2.02
CA SER A 50 -3.35 14.54 2.91
C SER A 50 -3.30 15.96 2.34
N GLY A 51 -2.37 16.26 1.44
CA GLY A 51 -2.14 17.60 0.90
C GLY A 51 -1.45 18.58 1.87
N GLU A 52 -1.07 18.14 3.07
CA GLU A 52 -0.42 18.96 4.10
C GLU A 52 1.10 19.07 3.86
N PHE A 53 1.52 19.65 2.72
CA PHE A 53 2.92 19.58 2.28
C PHE A 53 3.94 20.14 3.28
N ASP A 54 3.59 21.20 4.03
CA ASP A 54 4.47 21.71 5.10
C ASP A 54 4.67 20.70 6.24
N ALA A 55 3.59 20.00 6.64
CA ALA A 55 3.68 18.94 7.63
C ALA A 55 4.51 17.76 7.09
N ILE A 56 4.26 17.37 5.84
CA ILE A 56 4.98 16.28 5.17
C ILE A 56 6.48 16.59 5.05
N LYS A 57 6.87 17.84 4.79
CA LYS A 57 8.27 18.26 4.80
C LYS A 57 8.92 18.00 6.16
N GLY A 58 8.21 18.32 7.24
CA GLY A 58 8.64 18.00 8.60
C GLY A 58 8.76 16.49 8.85
N GLU A 59 7.84 15.69 8.32
CA GLU A 59 7.91 14.22 8.41
C GLU A 59 9.09 13.62 7.65
N VAL A 60 9.43 14.15 6.47
CA VAL A 60 10.63 13.73 5.73
C VAL A 60 11.91 14.11 6.48
N ALA A 61 11.98 15.30 7.07
CA ALA A 61 13.11 15.68 7.91
C ALA A 61 13.28 14.71 9.09
N LYS A 62 12.18 14.36 9.78
CA LYS A 62 12.19 13.34 10.86
C LYS A 62 12.62 11.97 10.35
N MET A 63 12.27 11.57 9.14
CA MET A 63 12.73 10.29 8.58
C MET A 63 14.25 10.22 8.53
N HIS A 64 14.92 11.30 8.11
CA HIS A 64 16.38 11.38 8.09
C HIS A 64 17.02 11.33 9.50
N ASP A 65 16.29 11.73 10.54
CA ASP A 65 16.74 11.58 11.94
C ASP A 65 16.48 10.16 12.49
N LEU A 66 15.41 9.50 12.01
CA LEU A 66 14.92 8.22 12.55
C LEU A 66 15.49 6.99 11.84
N THR A 67 16.03 7.14 10.62
CA THR A 67 16.57 6.01 9.85
C THR A 67 17.63 6.43 8.83
N ASP A 68 18.67 5.60 8.73
CA ASP A 68 19.64 5.62 7.62
C ASP A 68 19.23 4.68 6.48
N LYS A 69 18.07 4.01 6.59
CA LYS A 69 17.58 3.04 5.60
C LYS A 69 16.77 3.74 4.50
N PRO A 70 16.69 3.15 3.29
CA PRO A 70 15.87 3.70 2.21
C PRO A 70 14.40 3.82 2.61
N PHE A 71 13.78 4.93 2.20
CA PHE A 71 12.34 5.14 2.26
C PHE A 71 11.85 5.83 0.98
N GLY A 72 10.55 5.72 0.71
CA GLY A 72 9.91 6.28 -0.47
C GLY A 72 8.85 7.32 -0.14
N MET A 73 8.27 7.90 -1.19
CA MET A 73 7.09 8.77 -1.09
C MET A 73 5.99 8.31 -2.05
N ASN A 74 4.73 8.51 -1.68
CA ASN A 74 3.61 8.37 -2.60
C ASN A 74 3.18 9.73 -3.13
N VAL A 75 2.89 9.83 -4.43
CA VAL A 75 2.35 11.03 -5.08
C VAL A 75 0.97 10.71 -5.64
N ALA A 76 -0.06 11.24 -4.99
CA ALA A 76 -1.45 11.12 -5.44
C ALA A 76 -1.71 12.15 -6.57
N LEU A 77 -1.76 11.66 -7.80
CA LEU A 77 -1.72 12.49 -9.01
C LEU A 77 -2.96 13.39 -9.20
N ALA A 78 -4.09 13.02 -8.60
CA ALA A 78 -5.30 13.84 -8.55
C ALA A 78 -5.05 15.22 -7.91
N PHE A 79 -4.05 15.34 -7.03
CA PHE A 79 -3.73 16.57 -6.29
C PHE A 79 -2.44 17.26 -6.80
N VAL A 80 -1.87 16.80 -7.90
CA VAL A 80 -0.64 17.37 -8.48
C VAL A 80 -0.91 18.64 -9.28
N LYS A 81 -2.04 18.71 -9.98
CA LYS A 81 -2.28 19.82 -10.93
C LYS A 81 -2.40 21.14 -10.19
N GLY A 82 -1.54 22.09 -10.53
CA GLY A 82 -1.50 23.42 -9.90
C GLY A 82 -0.75 23.46 -8.56
N THR A 83 -0.07 22.37 -8.19
CA THR A 83 0.79 22.32 -7.00
C THR A 83 2.26 22.12 -7.41
N ASN A 84 3.17 22.31 -6.45
CA ASN A 84 4.60 22.10 -6.61
C ASN A 84 5.06 20.73 -6.06
N VAL A 85 4.16 19.75 -5.96
CA VAL A 85 4.44 18.46 -5.30
C VAL A 85 5.55 17.66 -5.98
N ILE A 86 5.72 17.79 -7.30
CA ILE A 86 6.81 17.11 -8.04
C ILE A 86 8.16 17.68 -7.60
N ASP A 87 8.33 19.00 -7.68
CA ASP A 87 9.55 19.68 -7.25
C ASP A 87 9.84 19.43 -5.77
N PHE A 88 8.79 19.52 -4.93
CA PHE A 88 8.87 19.21 -3.51
C PHE A 88 9.47 17.82 -3.25
N VAL A 89 8.97 16.77 -3.91
CA VAL A 89 9.47 15.40 -3.75
C VAL A 89 10.91 15.26 -4.26
N ILE A 90 11.27 15.93 -5.36
CA ILE A 90 12.65 15.93 -5.88
C ILE A 90 13.62 16.57 -4.87
N GLU A 91 13.23 17.70 -4.28
CA GLU A 91 14.02 18.43 -3.27
C GLU A 91 14.25 17.63 -1.98
N GLN A 92 13.41 16.63 -1.70
CA GLN A 92 13.53 15.77 -0.52
C GLN A 92 14.63 14.69 -0.65
N GLY A 93 15.29 14.55 -1.81
CA GLY A 93 16.38 13.58 -2.00
C GLY A 93 15.95 12.11 -2.05
N ILE A 94 14.64 11.86 -2.22
CA ILE A 94 14.04 10.52 -2.31
C ILE A 94 14.51 9.79 -3.57
N LYS A 95 14.58 8.45 -3.51
CA LYS A 95 15.01 7.59 -4.63
C LYS A 95 13.92 6.69 -5.21
N PHE A 96 12.80 6.57 -4.51
CA PHE A 96 11.68 5.73 -4.93
C PHE A 96 10.35 6.43 -4.67
N VAL A 97 9.50 6.48 -5.68
CA VAL A 97 8.14 6.98 -5.55
C VAL A 97 7.12 5.98 -6.05
N THR A 98 6.00 5.91 -5.35
CA THR A 98 4.77 5.34 -5.91
C THR A 98 3.87 6.47 -6.38
N THR A 99 3.15 6.27 -7.47
CA THR A 99 2.15 7.24 -7.96
C THR A 99 0.79 6.56 -8.06
N SER A 100 -0.29 7.31 -7.79
CA SER A 100 -1.66 6.78 -7.77
C SER A 100 -2.68 7.81 -8.24
N SER A 101 -3.94 7.40 -8.44
CA SER A 101 -5.07 8.31 -8.66
C SER A 101 -4.89 9.33 -9.80
N GLY A 102 -4.36 8.91 -10.95
CA GLY A 102 -4.22 9.77 -12.13
C GLY A 102 -3.28 9.17 -13.17
N SER A 103 -2.82 9.99 -14.14
CA SER A 103 -1.90 9.52 -15.19
C SER A 103 -0.45 9.79 -14.81
N PRO A 104 0.42 8.76 -14.73
CA PRO A 104 1.83 8.93 -14.35
C PRO A 104 2.64 9.75 -15.37
N ASN A 105 2.12 9.95 -16.60
CA ASN A 105 2.70 10.86 -17.60
C ASN A 105 2.95 12.28 -17.06
N LEU A 106 2.22 12.70 -16.03
CA LEU A 106 2.38 14.01 -15.40
C LEU A 106 3.75 14.20 -14.75
N CYS A 107 4.43 13.14 -14.30
CA CYS A 107 5.62 13.26 -13.47
C CYS A 107 6.70 12.21 -13.72
N THR A 108 6.42 11.08 -14.41
CA THR A 108 7.37 9.97 -14.54
C THR A 108 8.73 10.43 -15.05
N ARG A 109 8.75 11.19 -16.15
CA ARG A 109 10.00 11.66 -16.76
C ARG A 109 10.79 12.58 -15.85
N GLN A 110 10.13 13.54 -15.20
CA GLN A 110 10.79 14.49 -14.29
C GLN A 110 11.42 13.78 -13.09
N PHE A 111 10.73 12.79 -12.52
CA PHE A 111 11.26 11.97 -11.45
C PHE A 111 12.45 11.12 -11.91
N GLN A 112 12.37 10.49 -13.08
CA GLN A 112 13.47 9.70 -13.64
C GLN A 112 14.70 10.53 -13.97
N GLU A 113 14.53 11.74 -14.52
CA GLU A 113 15.63 12.69 -14.76
C GLU A 113 16.31 13.13 -13.46
N ALA A 114 15.58 13.14 -12.33
CA ALA A 114 16.12 13.36 -10.98
C ALA A 114 16.71 12.08 -10.32
N GLY A 115 16.72 10.95 -11.03
CA GLY A 115 17.23 9.67 -10.52
C GLY A 115 16.28 8.94 -9.55
N ILE A 116 14.97 9.24 -9.62
CA ILE A 116 13.93 8.63 -8.80
C ILE A 116 13.23 7.52 -9.59
N LYS A 117 13.09 6.35 -8.97
CA LYS A 117 12.33 5.21 -9.54
C LYS A 117 10.85 5.39 -9.34
N VAL A 118 10.07 5.22 -10.41
CA VAL A 118 8.63 5.50 -10.42
C VAL A 118 7.84 4.20 -10.59
N PHE A 119 7.08 3.83 -9.56
CA PHE A 119 6.14 2.72 -9.63
C PHE A 119 4.71 3.26 -9.64
N HIS A 120 3.84 2.78 -10.53
CA HIS A 120 2.45 3.27 -10.61
C HIS A 120 1.44 2.23 -10.13
N VAL A 121 0.48 2.67 -9.31
CA VAL A 121 -0.61 1.82 -8.81
C VAL A 121 -1.66 1.60 -9.90
N VAL A 122 -1.93 0.33 -10.22
CA VAL A 122 -2.84 -0.05 -11.31
C VAL A 122 -3.85 -1.11 -10.85
N PRO A 123 -5.16 -0.82 -10.92
CA PRO A 123 -6.22 -1.76 -10.52
C PRO A 123 -6.82 -2.54 -11.69
N THR A 124 -6.38 -2.30 -12.93
CA THR A 124 -6.84 -3.01 -14.14
C THR A 124 -5.72 -3.19 -15.14
N LEU A 125 -5.86 -4.15 -16.06
CA LEU A 125 -4.91 -4.35 -17.16
C LEU A 125 -4.80 -3.10 -18.04
N ASP A 126 -5.91 -2.47 -18.41
CA ASP A 126 -5.90 -1.26 -19.24
C ASP A 126 -5.11 -0.11 -18.61
N MET A 127 -5.19 0.03 -17.28
CA MET A 127 -4.42 1.04 -16.55
C MET A 127 -2.95 0.65 -16.45
N ALA A 128 -2.64 -0.65 -16.33
CA ALA A 128 -1.26 -1.16 -16.41
C ALA A 128 -0.61 -0.84 -17.75
N LEU A 129 -1.29 -1.12 -18.87
CA LEU A 129 -0.77 -0.81 -20.21
C LEU A 129 -0.50 0.69 -20.38
N LYS A 130 -1.43 1.55 -19.93
CA LYS A 130 -1.22 3.02 -19.95
C LYS A 130 -0.07 3.49 -19.07
N ALA A 131 0.17 2.84 -17.94
CA ALA A 131 1.30 3.15 -17.09
C ALA A 131 2.63 2.74 -17.74
N LEU A 132 2.67 1.59 -18.42
CA LEU A 132 3.81 1.14 -19.21
C LEU A 132 4.11 2.09 -20.36
N ASP A 133 3.08 2.55 -21.08
CA ASP A 133 3.22 3.56 -22.15
C ASP A 133 3.80 4.89 -21.62
N ALA A 134 3.54 5.20 -20.34
CA ALA A 134 4.12 6.36 -19.65
C ALA A 134 5.57 6.16 -19.18
N GLY A 135 6.16 4.99 -19.42
CA GLY A 135 7.56 4.69 -19.13
C GLY A 135 7.89 4.48 -17.65
N VAL A 136 6.94 4.06 -16.82
CA VAL A 136 7.19 3.78 -15.39
C VAL A 136 8.23 2.67 -15.20
N ASP A 137 9.03 2.74 -14.14
CA ASP A 137 10.05 1.73 -13.84
C ASP A 137 9.44 0.42 -13.33
N GLY A 138 8.22 0.46 -12.79
CA GLY A 138 7.50 -0.72 -12.31
C GLY A 138 6.04 -0.44 -11.99
N LEU A 139 5.33 -1.49 -11.56
CA LEU A 139 3.90 -1.42 -11.26
C LEU A 139 3.62 -1.85 -9.82
N VAL A 140 2.66 -1.19 -9.18
CA VAL A 140 1.97 -1.71 -7.99
C VAL A 140 0.62 -2.23 -8.44
N VAL A 141 0.48 -3.55 -8.58
CA VAL A 141 -0.75 -4.18 -9.05
C VAL A 141 -1.67 -4.41 -7.86
N GLU A 142 -2.79 -3.68 -7.82
CA GLU A 142 -3.65 -3.66 -6.65
C GLU A 142 -5.01 -4.31 -6.90
N GLY A 143 -5.24 -5.46 -6.25
CA GLY A 143 -6.53 -6.15 -6.32
C GLY A 143 -7.61 -5.54 -5.44
N GLY A 144 -8.85 -5.89 -5.75
CA GLY A 144 -10.05 -5.37 -5.09
C GLY A 144 -10.25 -5.80 -3.64
N GLU A 145 -9.42 -6.70 -3.11
CA GLU A 145 -9.46 -7.15 -1.71
C GLU A 145 -8.78 -6.17 -0.77
N GLY A 146 -7.88 -5.32 -1.29
CA GLY A 146 -7.20 -4.29 -0.52
C GLY A 146 -8.16 -3.22 0.00
N GLY A 147 -7.84 -2.59 1.13
CA GLY A 147 -8.59 -1.44 1.65
C GLY A 147 -8.31 -0.17 0.85
N GLY A 148 -9.13 0.86 1.04
CA GLY A 148 -8.90 2.17 0.40
C GLY A 148 -9.71 2.36 -0.88
N PHE A 149 -9.32 3.36 -1.68
CA PHE A 149 -9.95 3.65 -2.97
C PHE A 149 -9.66 2.54 -3.99
N LYS A 150 -10.68 2.16 -4.77
CA LYS A 150 -10.64 1.04 -5.72
C LYS A 150 -11.29 1.40 -7.04
N ASN A 151 -11.01 0.55 -8.03
CA ASN A 151 -11.80 0.53 -9.25
C ASN A 151 -13.23 0.06 -8.93
N PRO A 152 -14.30 0.72 -9.41
CA PRO A 152 -15.68 0.30 -9.15
C PRO A 152 -16.02 -1.11 -9.64
N GLN A 153 -15.27 -1.63 -10.62
CA GLN A 153 -15.29 -3.00 -11.11
C GLN A 153 -14.01 -3.72 -10.63
N PRO A 154 -13.94 -4.14 -9.36
CA PRO A 154 -12.74 -4.72 -8.80
C PRO A 154 -12.38 -6.05 -9.46
N VAL A 155 -11.08 -6.27 -9.68
CA VAL A 155 -10.52 -7.56 -10.07
C VAL A 155 -9.72 -8.10 -8.89
N ALA A 156 -9.87 -9.39 -8.58
CA ALA A 156 -9.11 -10.04 -7.53
C ALA A 156 -7.62 -10.11 -7.88
N THR A 157 -6.73 -9.98 -6.91
CA THR A 157 -5.27 -10.10 -7.04
C THR A 157 -4.88 -11.41 -7.74
N MET A 158 -5.54 -12.52 -7.39
CA MET A 158 -5.32 -13.84 -8.00
C MET A 158 -5.52 -13.85 -9.52
N VAL A 159 -6.37 -12.96 -10.05
CA VAL A 159 -6.66 -12.83 -11.48
C VAL A 159 -5.82 -11.72 -12.09
N LEU A 160 -5.80 -10.55 -11.45
CA LEU A 160 -5.21 -9.33 -11.99
C LEU A 160 -3.68 -9.42 -12.12
N LEU A 161 -3.01 -9.99 -11.11
CA LEU A 161 -1.56 -10.06 -11.05
C LEU A 161 -0.95 -10.88 -12.20
N PRO A 162 -1.31 -12.17 -12.38
CA PRO A 162 -0.76 -12.95 -13.48
C PRO A 162 -1.19 -12.39 -14.85
N LEU A 163 -2.42 -11.88 -14.97
CA LEU A 163 -2.90 -11.25 -16.20
C LEU A 163 -2.02 -10.07 -16.65
N ILE A 164 -1.59 -9.21 -15.72
CA ILE A 164 -0.68 -8.10 -16.03
C ILE A 164 0.73 -8.62 -16.28
N ARG A 165 1.21 -9.60 -15.49
CA ARG A 165 2.54 -10.18 -15.66
C ARG A 165 2.75 -10.72 -17.07
N GLU A 166 1.75 -11.37 -17.67
CA GLU A 166 1.81 -11.89 -19.05
C GLU A 166 2.01 -10.82 -20.14
N ARG A 167 1.91 -9.52 -19.81
CA ARG A 167 1.95 -8.42 -20.79
C ARG A 167 3.15 -7.50 -20.65
N THR A 168 4.02 -7.74 -19.67
CA THR A 168 5.17 -6.87 -19.41
C THR A 168 6.29 -7.65 -18.77
N GLU A 169 7.49 -7.08 -18.73
CA GLU A 169 8.64 -7.59 -17.98
C GLU A 169 9.09 -6.64 -16.87
N VAL A 170 8.46 -5.46 -16.72
CA VAL A 170 8.83 -4.55 -15.62
C VAL A 170 8.58 -5.19 -14.25
N PRO A 171 9.32 -4.81 -13.20
CA PRO A 171 9.08 -5.32 -11.86
C PRO A 171 7.68 -4.98 -11.34
N ILE A 172 7.08 -5.92 -10.61
CA ILE A 172 5.73 -5.79 -10.06
C ILE A 172 5.76 -5.95 -8.54
N ILE A 173 5.14 -5.00 -7.84
CA ILE A 173 4.76 -5.10 -6.43
C ILE A 173 3.27 -5.49 -6.39
N ALA A 174 2.95 -6.63 -5.78
CA ALA A 174 1.55 -7.04 -5.60
C ALA A 174 0.94 -6.36 -4.36
N ALA A 175 -0.30 -5.87 -4.47
CA ALA A 175 -1.03 -5.21 -3.40
C ALA A 175 -2.49 -5.73 -3.34
N GLY A 176 -3.05 -5.80 -2.14
CA GLY A 176 -4.38 -6.39 -1.92
C GLY A 176 -4.31 -7.89 -1.60
N GLY A 177 -5.02 -8.32 -0.56
CA GLY A 177 -5.03 -9.74 -0.16
C GLY A 177 -3.75 -10.27 0.54
N ILE A 178 -2.71 -9.44 0.70
CA ILE A 178 -1.41 -9.86 1.26
C ILE A 178 -1.23 -9.35 2.70
N CYS A 179 -0.89 -10.25 3.62
CA CYS A 179 -0.65 -9.93 5.03
C CYS A 179 0.39 -10.83 5.74
N ASP A 180 0.91 -11.85 5.06
CA ASP A 180 1.82 -12.83 5.64
C ASP A 180 2.70 -13.53 4.59
N GLY A 181 3.55 -14.44 5.05
CA GLY A 181 4.50 -15.14 4.17
C GLY A 181 3.85 -16.08 3.15
N ALA A 182 2.71 -16.69 3.48
CA ALA A 182 2.00 -17.55 2.53
C ALA A 182 1.41 -16.74 1.37
N THR A 183 0.82 -15.57 1.67
CA THR A 183 0.30 -14.67 0.64
C THR A 183 1.40 -13.99 -0.15
N MET A 184 2.55 -13.69 0.47
CA MET A 184 3.74 -13.25 -0.25
C MET A 184 4.26 -14.32 -1.21
N ALA A 185 4.36 -15.58 -0.78
CA ALA A 185 4.80 -16.67 -1.65
C ALA A 185 3.86 -16.90 -2.83
N ALA A 186 2.54 -16.80 -2.61
CA ALA A 186 1.54 -16.86 -3.68
C ALA A 186 1.71 -15.70 -4.68
N ALA A 187 1.94 -14.47 -4.20
CA ALA A 187 2.20 -13.32 -5.07
C ALA A 187 3.46 -13.51 -5.93
N PHE A 188 4.54 -14.04 -5.35
CA PHE A 188 5.78 -14.34 -6.09
C PHE A 188 5.58 -15.44 -7.13
N ALA A 189 4.82 -16.48 -6.80
CA ALA A 189 4.45 -17.53 -7.76
C ALA A 189 3.64 -16.99 -8.95
N MET A 190 2.87 -15.91 -8.74
CA MET A 190 2.13 -15.19 -9.80
C MET A 190 2.96 -14.15 -10.56
N GLY A 191 4.26 -14.02 -10.26
CA GLY A 191 5.19 -13.16 -10.99
C GLY A 191 5.44 -11.78 -10.37
N ALA A 192 5.01 -11.54 -9.13
CA ALA A 192 5.48 -10.37 -8.37
C ALA A 192 6.92 -10.56 -7.89
N GLU A 193 7.61 -9.45 -7.69
CA GLU A 193 8.95 -9.39 -7.10
C GLU A 193 8.96 -8.69 -5.74
N GLY A 194 7.81 -8.22 -5.30
CA GLY A 194 7.60 -7.58 -4.01
C GLY A 194 6.13 -7.53 -3.66
N VAL A 195 5.84 -7.16 -2.42
CA VAL A 195 4.47 -7.08 -1.91
C VAL A 195 4.25 -5.79 -1.14
N GLN A 196 3.04 -5.24 -1.22
CA GLN A 196 2.62 -4.08 -0.46
C GLN A 196 1.54 -4.45 0.56
N LEU A 197 1.79 -4.12 1.82
CA LEU A 197 0.94 -4.44 2.96
C LEU A 197 0.26 -3.15 3.46
N GLY A 198 -1.07 -3.12 3.36
CA GLY A 198 -1.91 -2.01 3.84
C GLY A 198 -2.44 -2.28 5.24
N THR A 199 -3.56 -3.02 5.34
CA THR A 199 -4.25 -3.32 6.61
C THR A 199 -3.32 -3.88 7.69
N ALA A 200 -2.35 -4.73 7.33
CA ALA A 200 -1.39 -5.28 8.27
C ALA A 200 -0.47 -4.19 8.87
N MET A 201 -0.02 -3.23 8.06
CA MET A 201 0.80 -2.11 8.54
C MET A 201 -0.04 -1.05 9.25
N LEU A 202 -1.29 -0.83 8.83
CA LEU A 202 -2.22 0.07 9.53
C LEU A 202 -2.48 -0.40 10.96
N SER A 203 -2.59 -1.71 11.15
CA SER A 203 -2.89 -2.33 12.44
C SER A 203 -1.65 -2.72 13.25
N CYS A 204 -0.44 -2.35 12.86
CA CYS A 204 0.75 -2.64 13.66
C CYS A 204 0.86 -1.70 14.87
N THR A 205 1.72 -2.04 15.84
CA THR A 205 1.94 -1.20 17.04
C THR A 205 2.59 0.15 16.71
N ASP A 206 3.39 0.20 15.65
CA ASP A 206 4.09 1.42 15.20
C ASP A 206 3.18 2.40 14.45
N SER A 207 2.04 1.95 13.96
CA SER A 207 1.05 2.81 13.31
C SER A 207 0.46 3.82 14.31
N PRO A 208 0.29 5.10 13.93
CA PRO A 208 -0.24 6.12 14.84
C PRO A 208 -1.76 6.03 15.04
N VAL A 209 -2.47 5.15 14.30
CA VAL A 209 -3.93 5.07 14.40
C VAL A 209 -4.37 4.64 15.80
N HIS A 210 -5.56 5.08 16.19
CA HIS A 210 -6.12 4.81 17.50
C HIS A 210 -6.31 3.30 17.73
N PRO A 211 -6.02 2.76 18.93
CA PRO A 211 -6.15 1.34 19.24
C PRO A 211 -7.52 0.73 18.94
N ASN A 212 -8.61 1.50 19.02
CA ASN A 212 -9.96 1.02 18.70
C ASN A 212 -10.05 0.44 17.29
N TRP A 213 -9.49 1.11 16.28
CA TRP A 213 -9.53 0.61 14.91
C TRP A 213 -8.64 -0.63 14.74
N LYS A 214 -7.46 -0.64 15.38
CA LYS A 214 -6.59 -1.82 15.40
C LYS A 214 -7.29 -3.03 16.02
N ASN A 215 -7.94 -2.84 17.16
CA ASN A 215 -8.68 -3.90 17.86
C ASN A 215 -9.87 -4.42 17.05
N ALA A 216 -10.60 -3.53 16.35
CA ALA A 216 -11.67 -3.94 15.46
C ALA A 216 -11.14 -4.79 14.27
N ILE A 217 -9.94 -4.50 13.77
CA ILE A 217 -9.27 -5.34 12.77
C ILE A 217 -8.95 -6.72 13.37
N TYR A 218 -8.39 -6.78 14.58
CA TYR A 218 -7.99 -8.05 15.22
C TYR A 218 -9.17 -8.99 15.49
N GLN A 219 -10.34 -8.42 15.78
CA GLN A 219 -11.56 -9.15 16.13
C GLN A 219 -12.45 -9.45 14.93
N GLY A 220 -12.21 -8.80 13.80
CA GLY A 220 -13.08 -8.88 12.63
C GLY A 220 -12.79 -10.07 11.73
N LYS A 221 -13.77 -10.39 10.88
CA LYS A 221 -13.75 -11.49 9.93
C LYS A 221 -13.44 -11.00 8.52
N GLU A 222 -13.14 -11.92 7.62
CA GLU A 222 -12.93 -11.65 6.19
C GLU A 222 -14.18 -11.07 5.50
N THR A 223 -15.37 -11.35 6.06
CA THR A 223 -16.67 -10.86 5.60
C THR A 223 -17.09 -9.53 6.22
N ASP A 224 -16.33 -8.99 7.18
CA ASP A 224 -16.63 -7.72 7.87
C ASP A 224 -16.09 -6.50 7.10
N THR A 225 -16.00 -6.60 5.78
CA THR A 225 -15.73 -5.45 4.90
C THR A 225 -16.84 -5.28 3.87
N VAL A 226 -17.05 -4.03 3.46
CA VAL A 226 -18.00 -3.61 2.42
C VAL A 226 -17.25 -3.11 1.20
N PHE A 227 -17.89 -3.15 0.04
CA PHE A 227 -17.39 -2.49 -1.16
C PHE A 227 -18.39 -1.40 -1.57
N LEU A 228 -17.97 -0.14 -1.41
CA LEU A 228 -18.84 1.02 -1.44
C LEU A 228 -18.71 1.78 -2.78
N ASN A 229 -19.79 2.50 -3.12
CA ASN A 229 -19.84 3.45 -4.23
C ASN A 229 -19.52 2.83 -5.62
N GLN A 230 -19.96 1.59 -5.89
CA GLN A 230 -19.67 0.88 -7.14
C GLN A 230 -20.30 1.50 -8.39
N GLN A 231 -21.37 2.28 -8.22
CA GLN A 231 -22.01 3.02 -9.32
C GLN A 231 -21.44 4.44 -9.45
N GLY A 232 -20.56 4.85 -8.53
CA GLY A 232 -19.86 6.13 -8.54
C GLY A 232 -18.35 6.01 -8.70
N ARG A 233 -17.64 7.13 -8.56
CA ARG A 233 -16.18 7.20 -8.54
C ARG A 233 -15.70 8.24 -7.51
N PRO A 234 -14.70 7.92 -6.67
CA PRO A 234 -14.04 6.61 -6.55
C PRO A 234 -14.92 5.58 -5.83
N ALA A 235 -14.76 4.29 -6.15
CA ALA A 235 -15.23 3.21 -5.29
C ALA A 235 -14.21 2.96 -4.16
N LEU A 236 -14.59 2.23 -3.12
CA LEU A 236 -13.73 2.02 -1.96
C LEU A 236 -14.08 0.75 -1.19
N ARG A 237 -13.07 0.12 -0.58
CA ARG A 237 -13.24 -0.98 0.37
C ARG A 237 -12.95 -0.51 1.79
N ALA A 238 -13.88 -0.82 2.69
CA ALA A 238 -13.84 -0.40 4.09
C ALA A 238 -14.32 -1.51 5.02
N MET A 239 -13.97 -1.41 6.29
CA MET A 239 -14.57 -2.22 7.36
C MET A 239 -16.07 -1.89 7.47
N ARG A 240 -16.88 -2.91 7.75
CA ARG A 240 -18.31 -2.78 7.98
C ARG A 240 -18.56 -2.17 9.37
N THR A 241 -19.38 -1.14 9.37
CA THR A 241 -19.86 -0.36 10.52
C THR A 241 -21.35 -0.05 10.28
N GLU A 242 -22.04 0.62 11.21
CA GLU A 242 -23.41 1.08 10.96
C GLU A 242 -23.43 2.03 9.75
N ARG A 243 -22.59 3.08 9.77
CA ARG A 243 -22.45 4.05 8.67
C ARG A 243 -22.16 3.36 7.34
N THR A 244 -21.13 2.51 7.29
CA THR A 244 -20.72 1.91 6.02
C THR A 244 -21.72 0.86 5.52
N GLY A 245 -22.48 0.22 6.42
CA GLY A 245 -23.60 -0.63 6.06
C GLY A 245 -24.73 0.14 5.37
N GLU A 246 -25.07 1.34 5.87
CA GLU A 246 -26.06 2.21 5.21
C GLU A 246 -25.57 2.70 3.84
N LEU A 247 -24.30 3.09 3.74
CA LEU A 247 -23.70 3.55 2.48
C LEU A 247 -23.64 2.47 1.40
N GLU A 248 -23.47 1.20 1.79
CA GLU A 248 -23.45 0.08 0.85
C GLU A 248 -24.76 -0.03 0.07
N LEU A 249 -25.89 0.26 0.73
CA LEU A 249 -27.23 0.19 0.12
C LEU A 249 -27.49 1.29 -0.92
N LEU A 250 -26.75 2.41 -0.87
CA LEU A 250 -26.96 3.54 -1.78
C LEU A 250 -26.46 3.26 -3.20
N GLY A 251 -25.45 2.40 -3.37
CA GLY A 251 -24.79 2.12 -4.64
C GLY A 251 -23.95 3.27 -5.22
N GLN A 252 -24.40 4.52 -5.08
CA GLN A 252 -23.70 5.75 -5.46
C GLN A 252 -23.86 6.84 -4.39
N PHE A 253 -22.76 7.50 -4.02
CA PHE A 253 -22.74 8.66 -3.13
C PHE A 253 -21.47 9.50 -3.36
N GLN A 254 -21.31 10.62 -2.65
CA GLN A 254 -20.10 11.45 -2.67
C GLN A 254 -19.15 11.03 -1.53
N PRO A 255 -18.07 10.26 -1.79
CA PRO A 255 -17.30 9.65 -0.71
C PRO A 255 -16.66 10.65 0.25
N PHE A 256 -16.18 11.78 -0.29
CA PHE A 256 -15.47 12.79 0.50
C PHE A 256 -16.37 13.48 1.54
N GLU A 257 -17.69 13.54 1.33
CA GLU A 257 -18.64 14.04 2.34
C GLU A 257 -18.69 13.14 3.58
N HIS A 258 -18.41 11.84 3.42
CA HIS A 258 -18.35 10.86 4.51
C HIS A 258 -16.92 10.64 5.05
N MET A 259 -15.98 11.49 4.65
CA MET A 259 -14.59 11.49 5.12
C MET A 259 -14.23 12.79 5.88
N ALA A 260 -15.19 13.69 6.11
CA ALA A 260 -14.92 14.99 6.73
C ALA A 260 -14.30 14.90 8.14
N ASN A 261 -14.71 13.90 8.93
CA ASN A 261 -14.21 13.69 10.30
C ASN A 261 -13.18 12.54 10.36
N ILE A 262 -12.36 12.39 9.32
CA ILE A 262 -11.43 11.25 9.23
C ILE A 262 -10.38 11.23 10.35
N LEU A 263 -10.02 12.38 10.91
CA LEU A 263 -9.09 12.46 12.04
C LEU A 263 -9.69 11.93 13.35
N ASP A 264 -11.01 12.08 13.54
CA ASP A 264 -11.72 11.51 14.69
C ASP A 264 -11.76 9.98 14.59
N LEU A 265 -11.81 9.42 13.37
CA LEU A 265 -11.65 7.99 13.15
C LEU A 265 -10.19 7.54 13.35
N TYR A 266 -9.25 8.23 12.70
CA TYR A 266 -7.83 7.82 12.68
C TYR A 266 -7.18 7.95 14.04
N PHE A 267 -7.43 9.04 14.76
CA PHE A 267 -6.72 9.38 15.99
C PHE A 267 -7.65 9.52 17.20
N GLY A 268 -8.95 9.77 16.99
CA GLY A 268 -9.97 9.76 18.06
C GLY A 268 -10.57 8.38 18.34
N GLY A 269 -10.44 7.43 17.41
CA GLY A 269 -10.91 6.06 17.58
C GLY A 269 -12.41 5.85 17.42
N ASP A 270 -13.13 6.81 16.86
CA ASP A 270 -14.54 6.68 16.51
C ASP A 270 -14.69 6.07 15.11
N LEU A 271 -15.00 4.77 15.06
CA LEU A 271 -15.19 4.04 13.80
C LEU A 271 -16.40 4.50 13.00
N GLU A 272 -17.33 5.23 13.61
CA GLU A 272 -18.49 5.81 12.94
C GLU A 272 -18.27 7.27 12.54
N ALA A 273 -17.12 7.89 12.84
CA ALA A 273 -16.86 9.28 12.45
C ALA A 273 -16.64 9.44 10.93
N ALA A 274 -16.07 8.42 10.28
CA ALA A 274 -15.78 8.41 8.85
C ALA A 274 -15.80 6.97 8.30
N ILE A 275 -15.25 6.75 7.10
CA ILE A 275 -15.17 5.42 6.49
C ILE A 275 -13.83 4.73 6.85
N PRO A 276 -13.82 3.66 7.65
CA PRO A 276 -12.60 2.94 8.04
C PRO A 276 -12.04 2.07 6.89
N LEU A 277 -11.20 2.65 6.04
CA LEU A 277 -10.57 1.99 4.89
C LEU A 277 -9.72 0.77 5.30
N THR A 278 -10.29 -0.43 5.12
CA THR A 278 -9.76 -1.70 5.64
C THR A 278 -9.93 -2.79 4.58
N GLY A 279 -8.89 -3.57 4.31
CA GLY A 279 -8.93 -4.69 3.36
C GLY A 279 -9.40 -6.01 3.99
N GLN A 280 -9.84 -6.96 3.15
CA GLN A 280 -10.39 -8.25 3.58
C GLN A 280 -9.43 -9.10 4.42
N VAL A 281 -8.12 -8.85 4.29
CA VAL A 281 -7.09 -9.51 5.12
C VAL A 281 -7.25 -9.26 6.62
N MET A 282 -8.12 -8.34 7.06
CA MET A 282 -8.45 -8.19 8.48
C MET A 282 -8.83 -9.52 9.14
N GLY A 283 -9.55 -10.40 8.43
CA GLY A 283 -9.90 -11.75 8.93
C GLY A 283 -8.72 -12.70 9.13
N ARG A 284 -7.48 -12.26 8.87
CA ARG A 284 -6.23 -13.02 9.06
C ARG A 284 -5.21 -12.30 9.95
N ILE A 285 -5.60 -11.18 10.56
CA ILE A 285 -4.76 -10.40 11.47
C ILE A 285 -5.44 -10.48 12.83
N HIS A 286 -4.85 -11.16 13.81
CA HIS A 286 -5.53 -11.50 15.07
C HIS A 286 -4.90 -10.89 16.32
N GLU A 287 -3.76 -10.22 16.17
CA GLU A 287 -3.02 -9.67 17.30
C GLU A 287 -2.18 -8.46 16.89
N ALA A 288 -1.85 -7.65 17.89
CA ALA A 288 -0.92 -6.54 17.74
C ALA A 288 0.50 -7.07 17.54
N ARG A 289 1.16 -6.57 16.49
CA ARG A 289 2.56 -6.87 16.17
C ARG A 289 3.27 -5.60 15.75
N SER A 290 4.57 -5.51 15.99
CA SER A 290 5.38 -4.41 15.42
C SER A 290 5.51 -4.57 13.91
N ALA A 291 5.83 -3.47 13.21
CA ALA A 291 6.19 -3.49 11.79
C ALA A 291 7.35 -4.47 11.54
N ALA A 292 8.34 -4.49 12.43
CA ALA A 292 9.48 -5.39 12.34
C ALA A 292 9.08 -6.87 12.48
N ASP A 293 8.15 -7.19 13.39
CA ASP A 293 7.64 -8.56 13.56
C ASP A 293 6.81 -9.00 12.34
N ILE A 294 6.00 -8.09 11.78
CA ILE A 294 5.23 -8.37 10.55
C ILE A 294 6.18 -8.67 9.40
N VAL A 295 7.22 -7.85 9.20
CA VAL A 295 8.23 -8.06 8.14
C VAL A 295 8.98 -9.38 8.37
N THR A 296 9.47 -9.61 9.58
CA THR A 296 10.23 -10.82 9.94
C THR A 296 9.42 -12.09 9.76
N SER A 297 8.17 -12.10 10.25
CA SER A 297 7.27 -13.25 10.13
C SER A 297 6.82 -13.48 8.69
N THR A 298 6.61 -12.41 7.91
CA THR A 298 6.28 -12.50 6.49
C THR A 298 7.43 -13.16 5.71
N MET A 299 8.66 -12.68 5.88
CA MET A 299 9.84 -13.27 5.22
C MET A 299 10.10 -14.72 5.67
N THR A 300 9.94 -15.01 6.97
CA THR A 300 10.07 -16.38 7.48
C THR A 300 9.03 -17.31 6.87
N GLY A 301 7.76 -16.90 6.87
CA GLY A 301 6.65 -17.67 6.29
C GLY A 301 6.76 -17.81 4.77
N PHE A 302 7.37 -16.84 4.08
CA PHE A 302 7.67 -16.91 2.65
C PHE A 302 8.63 -18.07 2.37
N TYR A 303 9.79 -18.11 3.03
CA TYR A 303 10.75 -19.19 2.84
C TYR A 303 10.20 -20.56 3.26
N GLN A 304 9.44 -20.62 4.36
CA GLN A 304 8.74 -21.86 4.76
C GLN A 304 7.77 -22.35 3.69
N SER A 305 7.03 -21.43 3.06
CA SER A 305 6.10 -21.77 1.98
C SER A 305 6.83 -22.31 0.76
N LEU A 306 7.96 -21.71 0.37
CA LEU A 306 8.80 -22.19 -0.71
C LEU A 306 9.39 -23.58 -0.40
N SER A 307 10.01 -23.76 0.77
CA SER A 307 10.57 -25.05 1.17
C SER A 307 9.53 -26.16 1.21
N ARG A 308 8.30 -25.85 1.66
CA ARG A 308 7.19 -26.82 1.66
C ARG A 308 6.78 -27.22 0.24
N LEU A 309 6.68 -26.25 -0.68
CA LEU A 309 6.32 -26.52 -2.07
C LEU A 309 7.41 -27.33 -2.78
N ASP A 310 8.67 -26.94 -2.62
CA ASP A 310 9.83 -27.64 -3.18
C ASP A 310 9.91 -29.10 -2.67
N ALA A 311 9.80 -29.30 -1.35
CA ALA A 311 9.80 -30.65 -0.78
C ALA A 311 8.63 -31.53 -1.27
N SER A 312 7.51 -30.93 -1.66
CA SER A 312 6.32 -31.66 -2.12
C SER A 312 6.31 -31.93 -3.62
N TYR A 313 6.91 -31.05 -4.43
CA TYR A 313 6.71 -31.01 -5.89
C TYR A 313 7.97 -30.72 -6.72
N GLY A 314 9.11 -30.37 -6.10
CA GLY A 314 10.33 -29.91 -6.78
C GLY A 314 11.24 -31.02 -7.33
N GLN A 315 10.69 -32.19 -7.69
CA GLN A 315 11.47 -33.27 -8.31
C GLN A 315 11.84 -32.95 -9.76
#